data_AF-A0A7W9E602-F1
#
_entry.id   AF-A0A7W9E602-F1
#
_cell.length_a   1.000
_cell.length_b   1.000
_cell.length_c   1.000
_cell.angle_alpha   90.00
_cell.angle_beta   90.00
_cell.angle_gamma   90.00
#
_symmetry.space_group_name_H-M   'P 1'
#
loop_
_entity.id
_entity.type
_entity.pdbx_description
1 polymer ?
#
loop_
_entity_poly.entity_id
_entity_poly.type
_entity_poly.pdbx_seq_one_letter_code
_entity_poly.pdbx_strand_id
1 'polypeptide(L)'
;MTLFFRRTVVLLLSLSLLTVGPLPGAFTPAAESRENLRYAAIVVDAETGEVMFARHADSRRYPASITKVMTLYLVFEAITEGRIQLDDVIRVSPRAASQPPSKLGLAAGQTITVADAIQATALRSANDMATALAEHVAGSEARFAAMMTLKAESLGMTNSRFVNANGLPDSRQITTARDLTVLSRAVMRDYPQYYRFFGVSSWTYQGRDYRNTNGLLRSGQGYDGIKTGYINASGYNLAASAVRDGRRLITVVLGGRSSATRNAHVAELMDTGFEIAAKRAGGERIEVAQLYFEQKGYGIGPAPVPSAPPVVYASVTPEPPAPLAQAMGDRDPDVVLTSGPAVLPSSTTASLNSGTPARRPAASTWSVQVGAFRDRTVAADWLTEVNRRFRSTFRGSGQSVEEASGWYRSRFTGFTEADARAACETLSARNVTCMVVRPD
;
A
#
# COMPACT_ATOMS: atom_id res chain seq x y z
N MET A 1 40.26 -14.57 -85.32
CA MET A 1 40.14 -13.51 -84.29
C MET A 1 38.84 -12.78 -84.54
N THR A 2 37.92 -12.91 -83.59
CA THR A 2 36.47 -13.00 -83.76
C THR A 2 35.78 -11.64 -83.88
N LEU A 3 34.89 -11.50 -84.87
CA LEU A 3 34.01 -10.37 -85.15
C LEU A 3 32.55 -10.73 -84.81
N PHE A 4 31.81 -9.71 -84.38
CA PHE A 4 30.36 -9.61 -84.20
C PHE A 4 29.51 -10.26 -85.31
N PHE A 5 28.36 -10.90 -84.99
CA PHE A 5 26.99 -10.45 -85.34
C PHE A 5 25.88 -11.48 -85.00
N ARG A 6 24.83 -10.99 -84.30
CA ARG A 6 23.37 -11.28 -84.37
C ARG A 6 22.82 -12.72 -84.58
N ARG A 7 21.85 -13.11 -83.72
CA ARG A 7 20.40 -13.34 -84.03
C ARG A 7 19.73 -14.10 -82.85
N THR A 8 18.82 -13.47 -82.09
CA THR A 8 17.34 -13.50 -82.19
C THR A 8 16.67 -14.76 -81.59
N VAL A 9 15.56 -14.52 -80.87
CA VAL A 9 14.41 -15.40 -80.56
C VAL A 9 14.33 -15.98 -79.14
N VAL A 10 13.68 -15.19 -78.27
CA VAL A 10 12.55 -15.55 -77.37
C VAL A 10 12.29 -17.06 -77.15
N LEU A 11 12.45 -17.53 -75.91
CA LEU A 11 11.60 -18.60 -75.37
C LEU A 11 11.36 -18.43 -73.85
N LEU A 12 10.17 -17.90 -73.58
CA LEU A 12 9.21 -18.23 -72.51
C LEU A 12 9.69 -18.46 -71.06
N LEU A 13 9.24 -17.52 -70.24
CA LEU A 13 8.95 -17.61 -68.81
C LEU A 13 8.34 -18.96 -68.39
N SER A 14 8.96 -19.59 -67.39
CA SER A 14 8.25 -20.20 -66.26
C SER A 14 9.26 -20.50 -65.15
N LEU A 15 9.69 -19.46 -64.43
CA LEU A 15 10.38 -19.63 -63.14
C LEU A 15 9.43 -19.15 -62.06
N SER A 16 8.80 -20.11 -61.40
CA SER A 16 7.94 -19.93 -60.24
C SER A 16 8.74 -19.23 -59.13
N LEU A 17 8.52 -17.92 -58.96
CA LEU A 17 8.92 -17.19 -57.77
C LEU A 17 8.07 -17.71 -56.60
N LEU A 18 8.64 -18.60 -55.80
CA LEU A 18 8.22 -18.81 -54.42
C LEU A 18 8.60 -17.55 -53.63
N THR A 19 7.69 -16.58 -53.61
CA THR A 19 7.76 -15.45 -52.69
C THR A 19 7.56 -16.00 -51.27
N VAL A 20 8.66 -16.17 -50.54
CA VAL A 20 8.64 -16.34 -49.09
C VAL A 20 8.17 -15.00 -48.51
N GLY A 21 6.86 -14.85 -48.35
CA GLY A 21 6.29 -13.71 -47.64
C GLY A 21 6.74 -13.72 -46.17
N PRO A 22 6.95 -12.56 -45.55
CA PRO A 22 7.26 -12.50 -44.13
C PRO A 22 6.10 -13.13 -43.36
N LEU A 23 6.39 -14.17 -42.59
CA LEU A 23 5.44 -14.73 -41.64
C LEU A 23 5.00 -13.58 -40.71
N PRO A 24 3.69 -13.36 -40.50
CA PRO A 24 3.23 -12.43 -39.48
C PRO A 24 3.87 -12.85 -38.16
N GLY A 25 4.71 -11.97 -37.62
CA GLY A 25 5.43 -12.21 -36.37
C GLY A 25 4.42 -12.65 -35.32
N ALA A 26 4.67 -13.82 -34.72
CA ALA A 26 3.93 -14.25 -33.56
C ALA A 26 4.07 -13.16 -32.50
N PHE A 27 3.00 -12.40 -32.28
CA PHE A 27 2.89 -11.55 -31.11
C PHE A 27 2.99 -12.47 -29.90
N THR A 28 4.16 -12.52 -29.28
CA THR A 28 4.23 -13.02 -27.91
C THR A 28 3.40 -12.02 -27.10
N PRO A 29 2.31 -12.44 -26.44
CA PRO A 29 1.63 -11.55 -25.52
C PRO A 29 2.67 -11.16 -24.49
N ALA A 30 3.10 -9.90 -24.51
CA ALA A 30 3.88 -9.32 -23.43
C ALA A 30 3.07 -9.59 -22.18
N ALA A 31 3.62 -10.42 -21.27
CA ALA A 31 2.94 -10.77 -20.03
C ALA A 31 2.49 -9.45 -19.39
N GLU A 32 1.17 -9.19 -19.41
CA GLU A 32 0.60 -7.99 -18.85
C GLU A 32 1.18 -7.88 -17.44
N SER A 33 1.90 -6.80 -17.17
CA SER A 33 2.43 -6.60 -15.84
C SER A 33 1.19 -6.55 -14.93
N ARG A 34 0.98 -7.62 -14.16
CA ARG A 34 -0.20 -7.74 -13.29
C ARG A 34 -0.39 -6.43 -12.56
N GLU A 35 -1.57 -5.85 -12.72
CA GLU A 35 -1.92 -4.58 -12.12
C GLU A 35 -1.58 -4.63 -10.63
N ASN A 36 -0.74 -3.70 -10.19
CA ASN A 36 -0.30 -3.66 -8.81
C ASN A 36 -1.38 -2.99 -7.96
N LEU A 37 -2.32 -3.77 -7.43
CA LEU A 37 -3.46 -3.29 -6.64
C LEU A 37 -3.06 -2.49 -5.38
N ARG A 38 -1.80 -2.61 -4.93
CA ARG A 38 -1.25 -1.87 -3.79
C ARG A 38 -0.74 -0.48 -4.19
N TYR A 39 -0.57 -0.23 -5.48
CA TYR A 39 0.05 0.98 -5.99
C TYR A 39 -0.84 2.20 -5.75
N ALA A 40 -0.20 3.27 -5.29
CA ALA A 40 -0.73 4.62 -5.31
C ALA A 40 0.45 5.58 -5.36
N ALA A 41 0.30 6.69 -6.08
CA ALA A 41 1.33 7.70 -6.19
C ALA A 41 0.76 9.09 -6.34
N ILE A 42 1.51 10.08 -5.87
CA ILE A 42 1.19 11.50 -6.02
C ILE A 42 2.49 12.31 -6.00
N VAL A 43 2.56 13.35 -6.82
CA VAL A 43 3.60 14.39 -6.80
C VAL A 43 2.93 15.72 -6.53
N VAL A 44 3.41 16.44 -5.54
CA VAL A 44 2.84 17.71 -5.08
C VAL A 44 3.93 18.76 -4.98
N ASP A 45 3.60 19.96 -5.43
CA ASP A 45 4.35 21.16 -5.11
C ASP A 45 4.15 21.54 -3.64
N ALA A 46 5.22 21.57 -2.86
CA ALA A 46 5.09 21.73 -1.40
C ALA A 46 4.57 23.13 -1.02
N GLU A 47 4.95 24.16 -1.78
CA GLU A 47 4.61 25.56 -1.51
C GLU A 47 3.16 25.83 -1.91
N THR A 48 2.82 25.60 -3.19
CA THR A 48 1.49 25.93 -3.72
C THR A 48 0.43 24.90 -3.36
N GLY A 49 0.84 23.66 -3.08
CA GLY A 49 -0.08 22.52 -2.92
C GLY A 49 -0.62 21.97 -4.24
N GLU A 50 -0.12 22.44 -5.39
CA GLU A 50 -0.48 21.92 -6.70
C GLU A 50 -0.18 20.42 -6.80
N VAL A 51 -1.18 19.64 -7.20
CA VAL A 51 -1.01 18.22 -7.50
C VAL A 51 -0.54 18.09 -8.94
N MET A 52 0.74 17.82 -9.12
CA MET A 52 1.36 17.69 -10.45
C MET A 52 1.10 16.33 -11.08
N PHE A 53 1.02 15.29 -10.26
CA PHE A 53 0.69 13.93 -10.66
C PHE A 53 -0.14 13.24 -9.59
N ALA A 54 -1.13 12.46 -10.00
CA ALA A 54 -1.87 11.58 -9.10
C ALA A 54 -2.28 10.29 -9.80
N ARG A 55 -2.06 9.14 -9.13
CA ARG A 55 -2.62 7.86 -9.53
C ARG A 55 -3.03 7.05 -8.31
N HIS A 56 -4.32 6.73 -8.21
CA HIS A 56 -4.94 6.10 -7.04
C HIS A 56 -4.63 6.86 -5.73
N ALA A 57 -4.43 8.18 -5.81
CA ALA A 57 -3.89 8.97 -4.71
C ALA A 57 -4.80 8.96 -3.47
N ASP A 58 -6.10 8.79 -3.67
CA ASP A 58 -7.16 8.74 -2.65
C ASP A 58 -7.55 7.31 -2.26
N SER A 59 -6.93 6.30 -2.88
CA SER A 59 -7.20 4.91 -2.53
C SER A 59 -6.58 4.54 -1.18
N ARG A 60 -7.37 3.86 -0.34
CA ARG A 60 -6.92 3.42 0.99
C ARG A 60 -5.78 2.42 0.88
N ARG A 61 -4.71 2.67 1.65
CA ARG A 61 -3.50 1.84 1.72
C ARG A 61 -3.03 1.71 3.17
N TYR A 62 -2.25 0.66 3.42
CA TYR A 62 -1.54 0.51 4.67
C TYR A 62 -0.29 1.43 4.68
N PRO A 63 -0.13 2.35 5.64
CA PRO A 63 0.99 3.29 5.68
C PRO A 63 2.34 2.62 5.95
N ALA A 64 2.33 1.46 6.62
CA ALA A 64 3.53 0.88 7.23
C ALA A 64 4.27 1.94 8.09
N SER A 65 5.60 1.89 8.15
CA SER A 65 6.40 2.85 8.93
C SER A 65 6.33 4.31 8.49
N ILE A 66 5.65 4.68 7.39
CA ILE A 66 5.38 6.10 7.11
C ILE A 66 4.52 6.71 8.23
N THR A 67 3.74 5.89 8.95
CA THR A 67 3.04 6.24 10.20
C THR A 67 3.89 7.04 11.19
N LYS A 68 5.20 6.75 11.26
CA LYS A 68 6.12 7.43 12.17
C LYS A 68 6.30 8.92 11.88
N VAL A 69 5.92 9.40 10.68
CA VAL A 69 5.87 10.85 10.40
C VAL A 69 4.81 11.52 11.28
N MET A 70 3.64 10.90 11.47
CA MET A 70 2.60 11.42 12.38
C MET A 70 3.05 11.29 13.84
N THR A 71 3.75 10.22 14.19
CA THR A 71 4.34 10.07 15.53
C THR A 71 5.31 11.20 15.83
N LEU A 72 6.23 11.48 14.91
CA LEU A 72 7.17 12.58 15.08
C LEU A 72 6.48 13.94 15.03
N TYR A 73 5.43 14.14 14.23
CA TYR A 73 4.61 15.35 14.26
C TYR A 73 4.11 15.64 15.68
N LEU A 74 3.49 14.67 16.36
CA LEU A 74 2.96 14.86 17.71
C LEU A 74 4.06 15.01 18.78
N VAL A 75 5.23 14.39 18.57
CA VAL A 75 6.39 14.61 19.44
C VAL A 75 6.91 16.05 19.28
N PHE A 76 7.01 16.54 18.05
CA PHE A 76 7.43 17.93 17.78
C PHE A 76 6.43 18.94 18.32
N GLU A 77 5.13 18.65 18.23
CA GLU A 77 4.07 19.42 18.88
C GLU A 77 4.29 19.49 20.38
N ALA A 78 4.50 18.34 21.04
CA ALA A 78 4.73 18.29 22.47
C ALA A 78 5.99 19.05 22.92
N ILE A 79 7.05 19.02 22.11
CA ILE A 79 8.26 19.81 22.38
C ILE A 79 7.98 21.30 22.21
N THR A 80 7.31 21.69 21.14
CA THR A 80 7.01 23.11 20.83
C THR A 80 6.09 23.73 21.89
N GLU A 81 5.14 22.95 22.41
CA GLU A 81 4.25 23.34 23.51
C GLU A 81 4.93 23.29 24.90
N GLY A 82 6.20 22.88 24.99
CA GLY A 82 6.94 22.77 26.25
C GLY A 82 6.46 21.65 27.17
N ARG A 83 5.70 20.66 26.67
CA ARG A 83 5.25 19.51 27.44
C ARG A 83 6.34 18.47 27.67
N ILE A 84 7.32 18.42 26.75
CA ILE A 84 8.54 17.62 26.85
C ILE A 84 9.71 18.42 26.25
N GLN A 85 10.95 18.01 26.52
CA GLN A 85 12.17 18.61 26.02
C GLN A 85 13.02 17.58 25.27
N LEU A 86 13.99 18.04 24.47
CA LEU A 86 14.83 17.15 23.67
C LEU A 86 15.78 16.30 24.52
N ASP A 87 16.18 16.80 25.68
CA ASP A 87 17.06 16.17 26.66
C ASP A 87 16.31 15.36 27.73
N ASP A 88 14.97 15.37 27.71
CA ASP A 88 14.17 14.49 28.57
C ASP A 88 14.57 13.03 28.37
N VAL A 89 14.59 12.31 29.50
CA VAL A 89 15.00 10.90 29.52
C VAL A 89 13.76 10.01 29.45
N ILE A 90 13.68 9.20 28.39
CA ILE A 90 12.67 8.17 28.21
C ILE A 90 13.19 6.87 28.80
N ARG A 91 12.42 6.27 29.72
CA ARG A 91 12.65 4.90 30.17
C ARG A 91 11.91 3.92 29.26
N VAL A 92 12.65 3.02 28.61
CA VAL A 92 12.09 2.05 27.67
C VAL A 92 11.22 1.04 28.43
N SER A 93 9.93 0.96 28.09
CA SER A 93 9.01 0.01 28.69
C SER A 93 9.23 -1.42 28.17
N PRO A 94 8.74 -2.46 28.88
CA PRO A 94 8.69 -3.82 28.33
C PRO A 94 7.94 -3.93 27.00
N ARG A 95 6.90 -3.09 26.80
CA ARG A 95 6.13 -3.04 25.54
C ARG A 95 6.93 -2.45 24.40
N ALA A 96 7.67 -1.37 24.65
CA ALA A 96 8.55 -0.77 23.64
C ALA A 96 9.68 -1.73 23.26
N ALA A 97 10.35 -2.34 24.24
CA ALA A 97 11.46 -3.28 24.01
C ALA A 97 11.03 -4.53 23.23
N SER A 98 9.80 -5.00 23.44
CA SER A 98 9.24 -6.19 22.78
C SER A 98 8.78 -5.96 21.35
N GLN A 99 8.75 -4.72 20.85
CA GLN A 99 8.39 -4.46 19.46
C GLN A 99 9.31 -5.22 18.50
N PRO A 100 8.76 -5.77 17.39
CA PRO A 100 9.56 -6.45 16.38
C PRO A 100 10.47 -5.46 15.63
N PRO A 101 11.60 -5.91 15.04
CA PRO A 101 12.43 -5.07 14.18
C PRO A 101 11.67 -4.50 12.97
N SER A 102 12.07 -3.37 12.37
CA SER A 102 13.26 -2.55 12.69
C SER A 102 13.16 -1.87 14.05
N LYS A 103 14.25 -1.87 14.82
CA LYS A 103 14.32 -1.31 16.18
C LYS A 103 15.73 -0.85 16.54
N LEU A 104 15.86 0.01 17.55
CA LEU A 104 17.16 0.41 18.10
C LEU A 104 17.77 -0.73 18.93
N GLY A 105 16.91 -1.42 19.70
CA GLY A 105 17.24 -2.64 20.42
C GLY A 105 17.54 -2.46 21.90
N LEU A 106 17.09 -1.36 22.52
CA LEU A 106 17.24 -1.15 23.96
C LEU A 106 16.33 -2.12 24.75
N ALA A 107 16.86 -2.67 25.84
CA ALA A 107 16.14 -3.53 26.76
C ALA A 107 15.20 -2.71 27.66
N ALA A 108 14.18 -3.38 28.21
CA ALA A 108 13.27 -2.77 29.16
C ALA A 108 14.02 -2.22 30.38
N GLY A 109 13.67 -1.00 30.79
CA GLY A 109 14.31 -0.29 31.89
C GLY A 109 15.54 0.52 31.51
N GLN A 110 16.16 0.28 30.35
CA GLN A 110 17.19 1.17 29.80
C GLN A 110 16.60 2.52 29.42
N THR A 111 17.46 3.52 29.26
CA THR A 111 17.07 4.90 29.00
C THR A 111 17.65 5.43 27.69
N ILE A 112 16.99 6.45 27.15
CA ILE A 112 17.40 7.19 25.95
C ILE A 112 16.85 8.62 26.03
N THR A 113 17.53 9.60 25.44
CA THR A 113 17.00 10.96 25.34
C THR A 113 15.87 11.03 24.31
N VAL A 114 14.98 12.01 24.42
CA VAL A 114 13.96 12.30 23.39
C VAL A 114 14.62 12.55 22.03
N ALA A 115 15.71 13.32 21.99
CA ALA A 115 16.45 13.60 20.76
C ALA A 115 16.96 12.33 20.06
N ASP A 116 17.57 11.41 20.80
CA ASP A 116 18.07 10.15 20.24
C ASP A 116 16.93 9.22 19.83
N ALA A 117 15.83 9.20 20.58
CA ALA A 117 14.64 8.43 20.21
C ALA A 117 13.99 8.96 18.92
N ILE A 118 13.94 10.29 18.73
CA ILE A 118 13.51 10.93 17.48
C ILE A 118 14.44 10.51 16.34
N GLN A 119 15.75 10.61 16.55
CA GLN A 119 16.76 10.28 15.53
C GLN A 119 16.67 8.80 15.11
N ALA A 120 16.54 7.88 16.07
CA ALA A 120 16.34 6.46 15.83
C ALA A 120 15.02 6.16 15.09
N THR A 121 13.94 6.86 15.44
CA THR A 121 12.63 6.74 14.80
C THR A 121 12.67 7.23 13.35
N ALA A 122 13.33 8.36 13.08
CA ALA A 122 13.46 8.94 11.75
C ALA A 122 14.35 8.09 10.84
N LEU A 123 15.58 7.78 11.27
CA LEU A 123 16.60 7.14 10.43
C LEU A 123 16.44 5.62 10.36
N ARG A 124 16.41 4.96 11.51
CA ARG A 124 16.37 3.50 11.59
C ARG A 124 14.95 2.97 11.47
N SER A 125 13.95 3.85 11.49
CA SER A 125 12.54 3.46 11.50
C SER A 125 12.20 2.60 12.73
N ALA A 126 12.85 2.88 13.86
CA ALA A 126 12.83 2.07 15.06
C ALA A 126 11.42 1.98 15.69
N ASN A 127 10.85 0.77 15.76
CA ASN A 127 9.51 0.51 16.29
C ASN A 127 9.45 0.70 17.80
N ASP A 128 10.47 0.21 18.51
CA ASP A 128 10.64 0.37 19.95
C ASP A 128 10.65 1.85 20.35
N MET A 129 11.43 2.68 19.64
CA MET A 129 11.54 4.11 19.95
C MET A 129 10.26 4.88 19.61
N ALA A 130 9.57 4.53 18.53
CA ALA A 130 8.26 5.12 18.23
C ALA A 130 7.22 4.82 19.31
N THR A 131 7.18 3.58 19.81
CA THR A 131 6.29 3.19 20.92
C THR A 131 6.72 3.87 22.23
N ALA A 132 8.02 3.95 22.52
CA ALA A 132 8.52 4.63 23.72
C ALA A 132 8.22 6.13 23.73
N LEU A 133 8.39 6.83 22.59
CA LEU A 133 7.99 8.23 22.42
C LEU A 133 6.48 8.41 22.63
N ALA A 134 5.67 7.51 22.08
CA ALA A 134 4.22 7.56 22.25
C ALA A 134 3.78 7.40 23.70
N GLU A 135 4.38 6.45 24.42
CA GLU A 135 4.17 6.24 25.85
C GLU A 135 4.63 7.44 26.67
N HIS A 136 5.76 8.05 26.32
CA HIS A 136 6.29 9.22 27.00
C HIS A 136 5.38 10.46 26.83
N VAL A 137 4.89 10.71 25.61
CA VAL A 137 4.05 11.88 25.31
C VAL A 137 2.63 11.75 25.84
N ALA A 138 2.02 10.56 25.76
CA ALA A 138 0.59 10.38 26.06
C ALA A 138 0.30 9.47 27.27
N GLY A 139 1.33 8.90 27.90
CA GLY A 139 1.21 7.90 28.96
C GLY A 139 0.91 6.49 28.47
N SER A 140 0.37 6.32 27.25
CA SER A 140 0.19 5.01 26.60
C SER A 140 0.13 5.13 25.08
N GLU A 141 0.56 4.07 24.39
CA GLU A 141 0.47 4.00 22.92
C GLU A 141 -0.98 4.06 22.40
N ALA A 142 -1.94 3.50 23.13
CA ALA A 142 -3.34 3.53 22.72
C ALA A 142 -3.91 4.95 22.72
N ARG A 143 -3.63 5.73 23.78
CA ARG A 143 -4.01 7.15 23.84
C ARG A 143 -3.29 7.96 22.77
N PHE A 144 -2.00 7.69 22.55
CA PHE A 144 -1.24 8.34 21.49
C PHE A 144 -1.83 8.07 20.11
N ALA A 145 -2.21 6.82 19.78
CA ALA A 145 -2.84 6.48 18.50
C ALA A 145 -4.19 7.19 18.29
N ALA A 146 -4.97 7.39 19.35
CA ALA A 146 -6.18 8.21 19.29
C ALA A 146 -5.84 9.68 18.97
N MET A 147 -4.83 10.25 19.63
CA MET A 147 -4.33 11.59 19.31
C MET A 147 -3.84 11.70 17.86
N MET A 148 -3.15 10.69 17.35
CA MET A 148 -2.69 10.65 15.94
C MET A 148 -3.86 10.72 14.98
N THR A 149 -4.96 10.00 15.25
CA THR A 149 -6.15 10.02 14.39
C THR A 149 -6.86 11.37 14.45
N LEU A 150 -7.06 11.92 15.66
CA LEU A 150 -7.64 13.25 15.83
C LEU A 150 -6.80 14.35 15.16
N LYS A 151 -5.46 14.24 15.26
CA LYS A 151 -4.55 15.15 14.57
C LYS A 151 -4.68 15.02 13.06
N ALA A 152 -4.73 13.79 12.53
CA ALA A 152 -4.95 13.54 11.11
C ALA A 152 -6.22 14.26 10.61
N GLU A 153 -7.34 14.10 11.32
CA GLU A 153 -8.61 14.78 11.01
C GLU A 153 -8.45 16.31 11.02
N SER A 154 -7.81 16.87 12.06
CA SER A 154 -7.58 18.32 12.15
C SER A 154 -6.67 18.89 11.05
N LEU A 155 -5.78 18.06 10.49
CA LEU A 155 -4.93 18.43 9.36
C LEU A 155 -5.63 18.25 8.00
N GLY A 156 -6.85 17.69 7.98
CA GLY A 156 -7.60 17.39 6.76
C GLY A 156 -7.29 16.03 6.13
N MET A 157 -6.62 15.13 6.84
CA MET A 157 -6.34 13.75 6.41
C MET A 157 -7.56 12.84 6.63
N THR A 158 -8.68 13.15 5.97
CA THR A 158 -9.99 12.52 6.22
C THR A 158 -10.09 11.04 5.82
N ASN A 159 -9.09 10.51 5.14
CA ASN A 159 -9.01 9.10 4.73
C ASN A 159 -7.95 8.32 5.51
N SER A 160 -7.50 8.85 6.65
CA SER A 160 -6.46 8.27 7.49
C SER A 160 -6.97 7.89 8.88
N ARG A 161 -6.49 6.75 9.37
CA ARG A 161 -6.73 6.27 10.74
C ARG A 161 -5.50 5.58 11.27
N PHE A 162 -5.05 5.97 12.46
CA PHE A 162 -3.87 5.43 13.12
C PHE A 162 -4.28 4.57 14.32
N VAL A 163 -3.58 3.45 14.54
CA VAL A 163 -3.88 2.53 15.65
C VAL A 163 -2.67 2.16 16.50
N ASN A 164 -1.48 2.50 16.02
CA ASN A 164 -0.23 2.38 16.74
C ASN A 164 0.74 3.48 16.27
N ALA A 165 1.80 3.69 17.04
CA ALA A 165 2.76 4.77 16.77
C ALA A 165 3.82 4.38 15.72
N ASN A 166 3.90 3.11 15.35
CA ASN A 166 5.05 2.60 14.61
C ASN A 166 4.72 2.12 13.19
N GLY A 167 3.45 1.94 12.85
CA GLY A 167 3.05 1.46 11.53
C GLY A 167 3.03 -0.06 11.39
N LEU A 168 3.13 -0.82 12.49
CA LEU A 168 3.00 -2.27 12.45
C LEU A 168 1.60 -2.71 11.98
N PRO A 169 1.47 -3.91 11.40
CA PRO A 169 0.24 -4.35 10.74
C PRO A 169 -0.98 -4.34 11.68
N ASP A 170 -2.03 -3.66 11.24
CA ASP A 170 -3.39 -3.71 11.78
C ASP A 170 -4.33 -3.30 10.65
N SER A 171 -5.41 -4.06 10.43
CA SER A 171 -6.32 -3.84 9.29
C SER A 171 -7.07 -2.51 9.35
N ARG A 172 -7.18 -1.92 10.54
CA ARG A 172 -7.86 -0.64 10.77
C ARG A 172 -6.91 0.55 10.63
N GLN A 173 -5.62 0.32 10.37
CA GLN A 173 -4.64 1.37 10.12
C GLN A 173 -4.56 1.67 8.64
N ILE A 174 -5.07 2.83 8.23
CA ILE A 174 -5.23 3.18 6.83
C ILE A 174 -4.78 4.62 6.59
N THR A 175 -4.35 4.90 5.37
CA THR A 175 -4.06 6.24 4.87
C THR A 175 -4.24 6.26 3.35
N THR A 176 -3.95 7.39 2.72
CA THR A 176 -3.90 7.56 1.26
C THR A 176 -2.58 8.24 0.87
N ALA A 177 -2.23 8.21 -0.41
CA ALA A 177 -1.04 8.94 -0.86
C ALA A 177 -1.24 10.45 -0.69
N ARG A 178 -2.46 10.95 -0.90
CA ARG A 178 -2.83 12.36 -0.69
C ARG A 178 -2.75 12.78 0.77
N ASP A 179 -3.27 12.00 1.71
CA ASP A 179 -3.20 12.34 3.13
C ASP A 179 -1.73 12.39 3.60
N LEU A 180 -0.87 11.53 3.06
CA LEU A 180 0.55 11.55 3.38
C LEU A 180 1.25 12.80 2.83
N THR A 181 0.81 13.41 1.72
CA THR A 181 1.37 14.71 1.29
C THR A 181 0.89 15.85 2.18
N VAL A 182 -0.37 15.80 2.64
CA VAL A 182 -0.90 16.75 3.64
C VAL A 182 -0.04 16.70 4.91
N LEU A 183 0.22 15.51 5.45
CA LEU A 183 1.08 15.34 6.62
C LEU A 183 2.52 15.82 6.37
N SER A 184 3.07 15.49 5.20
CA SER A 184 4.43 15.88 4.82
C SER A 184 4.58 17.41 4.80
N ARG A 185 3.61 18.12 4.21
CA ARG A 185 3.58 19.59 4.19
C ARG A 185 3.36 20.17 5.59
N ALA A 186 2.48 19.57 6.39
CA ALA A 186 2.20 20.03 7.75
C ALA A 186 3.46 19.98 8.63
N VAL A 187 4.23 18.88 8.61
CA VAL A 187 5.49 18.79 9.37
C VAL A 187 6.48 19.89 8.96
N MET A 188 6.61 20.18 7.66
CA MET A 188 7.50 21.23 7.16
C MET A 188 7.05 22.64 7.58
N ARG A 189 5.74 22.89 7.54
CA ARG A 189 5.14 24.19 7.87
C ARG A 189 5.17 24.47 9.37
N ASP A 190 4.76 23.49 10.16
CA ASP A 190 4.51 23.68 11.59
C ASP A 190 5.78 23.48 12.42
N TYR A 191 6.69 22.62 11.96
CA TYR A 191 7.91 22.24 12.68
C TYR A 191 9.19 22.28 11.82
N PRO A 192 9.46 23.37 11.07
CA PRO A 192 10.63 23.46 10.19
C PRO A 192 11.96 23.23 10.92
N GLN A 193 12.07 23.65 12.18
CA GLN A 193 13.24 23.47 13.05
C GLN A 193 13.57 22.00 13.36
N TYR A 194 12.58 21.11 13.27
CA TYR A 194 12.71 19.67 13.52
C TYR A 194 12.70 18.83 12.24
N TYR A 195 12.26 19.38 11.11
CA TYR A 195 12.23 18.67 9.83
C TYR A 195 13.59 18.06 9.44
N ARG A 196 14.70 18.70 9.83
CA ARG A 196 16.07 18.20 9.62
C ARG A 196 16.28 16.74 10.05
N PHE A 197 15.56 16.23 11.05
CA PHE A 197 15.70 14.84 11.50
C PHE A 197 15.40 13.81 10.40
N PHE A 198 14.52 14.13 9.44
CA PHE A 198 14.21 13.24 8.31
C PHE A 198 15.33 13.18 7.26
N GLY A 199 16.11 14.26 7.14
CA GLY A 199 17.15 14.43 6.12
C GLY A 199 18.53 13.92 6.53
N VAL A 200 18.76 13.59 7.81
CA VAL A 200 20.07 13.07 8.26
C VAL A 200 20.33 11.70 7.62
N SER A 201 21.47 11.56 6.92
CA SER A 201 21.82 10.38 6.13
C SER A 201 22.37 9.22 6.98
N SER A 202 23.09 9.54 8.05
CA SER A 202 23.59 8.58 9.03
C SER A 202 23.75 9.21 10.41
N TRP A 203 23.66 8.38 11.44
CA TRP A 203 23.80 8.77 12.85
C TRP A 203 24.48 7.65 13.63
N THR A 204 25.41 8.01 14.52
CA THR A 204 26.10 7.07 15.39
C THR A 204 25.50 7.12 16.78
N TYR A 205 25.13 5.96 17.32
CA TYR A 205 24.59 5.82 18.66
C TYR A 205 25.26 4.65 19.38
N GLN A 206 25.79 4.91 20.57
CA GLN A 206 26.53 3.92 21.38
C GLN A 206 27.59 3.15 20.57
N GLY A 207 28.37 3.87 19.76
CA GLY A 207 29.45 3.29 18.94
C GLY A 207 28.97 2.51 17.70
N ARG A 208 27.67 2.51 17.40
CA ARG A 208 27.11 1.86 16.21
C ARG A 208 26.56 2.87 15.22
N ASP A 209 26.92 2.70 13.95
CA ASP A 209 26.41 3.51 12.85
C ASP A 209 25.06 3.01 12.34
N TYR A 210 24.11 3.93 12.26
CA TYR A 210 22.78 3.74 11.68
C TYR A 210 22.66 4.58 10.42
N ARG A 211 22.23 3.94 9.34
CA ARG A 211 21.96 4.60 8.06
C ARG A 211 20.47 4.85 7.90
N ASN A 212 20.12 5.98 7.30
CA ASN A 212 18.74 6.30 6.95
C ASN A 212 18.20 5.25 5.96
N THR A 213 16.97 4.81 6.17
CA THR A 213 16.29 3.86 5.27
C THR A 213 15.92 4.48 3.92
N ASN A 214 15.88 5.81 3.82
CA ASN A 214 15.71 6.52 2.56
C ASN A 214 17.03 6.55 1.77
N GLY A 215 17.13 5.69 0.76
CA GLY A 215 18.31 5.59 -0.09
C GLY A 215 18.56 6.84 -0.95
N LEU A 216 17.54 7.66 -1.21
CA LEU A 216 17.64 8.82 -2.10
C LEU A 216 18.43 9.99 -1.50
N LEU A 217 18.52 10.08 -0.17
CA LEU A 217 19.26 11.15 0.53
C LEU A 217 20.74 11.25 0.15
N ARG A 218 21.33 10.17 -0.37
CA ARG A 218 22.75 10.09 -0.74
C ARG A 218 23.00 10.25 -2.24
N SER A 219 21.97 10.54 -3.02
CA SER A 219 22.08 10.67 -4.48
C SER A 219 22.63 12.02 -4.95
N GLY A 220 22.71 13.03 -4.07
CA GLY A 220 23.13 14.39 -4.45
C GLY A 220 22.05 15.21 -5.18
N GLN A 221 20.84 14.69 -5.32
CA GLN A 221 19.75 15.29 -6.11
C GLN A 221 18.78 16.16 -5.28
N GLY A 222 19.28 16.76 -4.20
CA GLY A 222 18.51 17.68 -3.34
C GLY A 222 17.51 17.02 -2.37
N TYR A 223 17.53 15.70 -2.21
CA TYR A 223 16.63 14.98 -1.30
C TYR A 223 16.93 15.30 0.16
N ASP A 224 15.89 15.60 0.93
CA ASP A 224 15.99 15.97 2.36
C ASP A 224 14.96 15.29 3.26
N GLY A 225 14.22 14.31 2.74
CA GLY A 225 13.23 13.54 3.48
C GLY A 225 12.46 12.55 2.62
N ILE A 226 11.41 11.91 3.11
CA ILE A 226 10.93 11.99 4.50
C ILE A 226 11.03 10.61 5.14
N LYS A 227 10.27 9.62 4.65
CA LYS A 227 10.19 8.33 5.33
C LYS A 227 9.82 7.17 4.42
N THR A 228 10.54 6.06 4.60
CA THR A 228 10.18 4.76 4.02
C THR A 228 9.24 3.96 4.91
N GLY A 229 8.47 3.06 4.29
CA GLY A 229 7.68 2.04 4.99
C GLY A 229 7.65 0.72 4.24
N TYR A 230 7.55 -0.39 4.97
CA TYR A 230 7.31 -1.71 4.39
C TYR A 230 6.58 -2.59 5.41
N ILE A 231 5.49 -3.22 4.95
CA ILE A 231 4.95 -4.46 5.50
C ILE A 231 4.53 -5.34 4.31
N ASN A 232 4.38 -6.65 4.51
CA ASN A 232 3.99 -7.55 3.42
C ASN A 232 2.68 -7.13 2.74
N ALA A 233 1.71 -6.62 3.51
CA ALA A 233 0.41 -6.18 3.00
C ALA A 233 0.49 -4.87 2.18
N SER A 234 1.44 -3.98 2.47
CA SER A 234 1.57 -2.68 1.80
C SER A 234 2.51 -2.72 0.60
N GLY A 235 3.50 -3.62 0.58
CA GLY A 235 4.66 -3.47 -0.29
C GLY A 235 5.60 -2.35 0.21
N TYR A 236 6.50 -1.90 -0.66
CA TYR A 236 7.52 -0.90 -0.34
C TYR A 236 6.98 0.52 -0.60
N ASN A 237 7.02 1.38 0.42
CA ASN A 237 6.44 2.71 0.41
C ASN A 237 7.52 3.77 0.65
N LEU A 238 7.39 4.96 0.06
CA LEU A 238 8.22 6.13 0.35
C LEU A 238 7.41 7.41 0.20
N ALA A 239 7.46 8.27 1.22
CA ALA A 239 7.24 9.69 1.08
C ALA A 239 8.61 10.37 0.99
N ALA A 240 8.92 11.01 -0.13
CA ALA A 240 10.17 11.70 -0.38
C ALA A 240 9.92 13.20 -0.58
N SER A 241 10.94 13.98 -0.27
CA SER A 241 10.99 15.41 -0.53
C SER A 241 12.37 15.77 -1.07
N ALA A 242 12.42 16.70 -2.01
CA ALA A 242 13.64 17.30 -2.49
C ALA A 242 13.47 18.78 -2.80
N VAL A 243 14.58 19.51 -2.76
CA VAL A 243 14.68 20.91 -3.19
C VAL A 243 15.66 21.03 -4.34
N ARG A 244 15.24 21.66 -5.44
CA ARG A 244 16.11 22.02 -6.58
C ARG A 244 15.71 23.40 -7.07
N ASP A 245 16.70 24.26 -7.34
CA ASP A 245 16.49 25.63 -7.84
C ASP A 245 15.47 26.43 -7.00
N GLY A 246 15.53 26.28 -5.67
CA GLY A 246 14.62 26.95 -4.72
C GLY A 246 13.20 26.37 -4.66
N ARG A 247 12.87 25.38 -5.50
CA ARG A 247 11.56 24.74 -5.54
C ARG A 247 11.55 23.43 -4.75
N ARG A 248 10.50 23.17 -3.97
CA ARG A 248 10.34 21.93 -3.21
C ARG A 248 9.20 21.07 -3.75
N LEU A 249 9.50 19.82 -4.06
CA LEU A 249 8.50 18.81 -4.44
C LEU A 249 8.43 17.69 -3.40
N ILE A 250 7.22 17.18 -3.21
CA ILE A 250 6.94 16.00 -2.39
C ILE A 250 6.38 14.91 -3.29
N THR A 251 7.01 13.74 -3.28
CA THR A 251 6.53 12.55 -4.02
C THR A 251 6.25 11.43 -3.04
N VAL A 252 5.03 10.91 -3.08
CA VAL A 252 4.64 9.72 -2.32
C VAL A 252 4.37 8.58 -3.29
N VAL A 253 4.98 7.43 -3.04
CA VAL A 253 4.73 6.17 -3.74
C VAL A 253 4.47 5.08 -2.72
N LEU A 254 3.33 4.42 -2.85
CA LEU A 254 2.90 3.28 -2.04
C LEU A 254 2.84 2.04 -2.93
N GLY A 255 3.06 0.85 -2.35
CA GLY A 255 2.87 -0.39 -3.09
C GLY A 255 4.04 -0.84 -3.96
N GLY A 256 5.23 -0.27 -3.83
CA GLY A 256 6.40 -0.70 -4.61
C GLY A 256 6.75 -2.18 -4.43
N ARG A 257 7.35 -2.78 -5.46
CA ARG A 257 7.68 -4.23 -5.48
C ARG A 257 8.96 -4.56 -4.71
N SER A 258 9.95 -3.67 -4.75
CA SER A 258 11.20 -3.77 -3.99
C SER A 258 11.66 -2.40 -3.55
N SER A 259 12.61 -2.32 -2.62
CA SER A 259 13.21 -1.05 -2.21
C SER A 259 13.83 -0.30 -3.38
N ALA A 260 14.53 -1.03 -4.27
CA ALA A 260 15.22 -0.49 -5.43
C ALA A 260 14.24 0.08 -6.46
N THR A 261 13.24 -0.71 -6.89
CA THR A 261 12.25 -0.25 -7.89
C THR A 261 11.39 0.90 -7.35
N ARG A 262 11.07 0.88 -6.05
CA ARG A 262 10.36 1.98 -5.39
C ARG A 262 11.19 3.27 -5.34
N ASN A 263 12.50 3.19 -5.08
CA ASN A 263 13.37 4.36 -5.09
C ASN A 263 13.50 4.94 -6.50
N ALA A 264 13.73 4.09 -7.50
CA ALA A 264 13.80 4.51 -8.90
C ALA A 264 12.50 5.21 -9.34
N HIS A 265 11.35 4.60 -9.04
CA HIS A 265 10.05 5.17 -9.38
C HIS A 265 9.77 6.51 -8.71
N VAL A 266 10.15 6.67 -7.43
CA VAL A 266 10.05 7.98 -6.76
C VAL A 266 10.94 9.02 -7.42
N ALA A 267 12.17 8.64 -7.77
CA ALA A 267 13.10 9.55 -8.41
C ALA A 267 12.61 10.00 -9.78
N GLU A 268 12.15 9.07 -10.62
CA GLU A 268 11.59 9.34 -11.93
C GLU A 268 10.39 10.31 -11.88
N LEU A 269 9.43 10.06 -10.98
CA LEU A 269 8.28 10.96 -10.80
C LEU A 269 8.71 12.34 -10.29
N MET A 270 9.69 12.39 -9.39
CA MET A 270 10.20 13.65 -8.87
C MET A 270 10.97 14.45 -9.92
N ASP A 271 11.82 13.79 -10.70
CA ASP A 271 12.58 14.38 -11.80
C ASP A 271 11.65 14.96 -12.86
N THR A 272 10.58 14.24 -13.20
CA THR A 272 9.52 14.73 -14.10
C THR A 272 8.83 15.97 -13.53
N GLY A 273 8.54 16.00 -12.23
CA GLY A 273 8.00 17.19 -11.57
C GLY A 273 8.94 18.39 -11.67
N PHE A 274 10.24 18.19 -11.43
CA PHE A 274 11.23 19.27 -11.56
C PHE A 274 11.44 19.74 -13.00
N GLU A 275 11.34 18.83 -13.98
CA GLU A 275 11.38 19.22 -15.39
C GLU A 275 10.20 20.12 -15.76
N ILE A 276 8.99 19.80 -15.32
CA ILE A 276 7.81 20.67 -15.51
C ILE A 276 8.04 22.03 -14.85
N ALA A 277 8.58 22.06 -13.62
CA ALA A 277 8.88 23.31 -12.92
C ALA A 277 9.92 24.16 -13.68
N ALA A 278 10.99 23.55 -14.18
CA ALA A 278 12.02 24.22 -14.97
C ALA A 278 11.47 24.77 -16.30
N LYS A 279 10.64 23.99 -17.00
CA LYS A 279 9.97 24.41 -18.23
C LYS A 279 9.04 25.62 -18.01
N ARG A 280 8.23 25.58 -16.95
CA ARG A 280 7.38 26.70 -16.55
C ARG A 280 8.20 27.94 -16.20
N ALA A 281 9.31 27.78 -15.47
CA ALA A 281 10.23 28.89 -15.17
C ALA A 281 10.88 29.48 -16.44
N GLY A 282 11.09 28.66 -17.47
CA GLY A 282 11.56 29.06 -18.80
C GLY A 282 10.49 29.68 -19.71
N GLY A 283 9.25 29.88 -19.23
CA GLY A 283 8.16 30.50 -19.97
C GLY A 283 7.25 29.55 -20.75
N GLU A 284 7.47 28.24 -20.68
CA GLU A 284 6.59 27.24 -21.31
C GLU A 284 5.25 27.14 -20.54
N ARG A 285 4.13 27.26 -21.25
CA ARG A 285 2.80 27.14 -20.64
C ARG A 285 2.39 25.67 -20.53
N ILE A 286 2.61 25.09 -19.35
CA ILE A 286 2.13 23.75 -18.99
C ILE A 286 1.00 23.90 -17.97
N GLU A 287 -0.24 23.95 -18.44
CA GLU A 287 -1.40 24.13 -17.55
C GLU A 287 -1.72 22.84 -16.77
N VAL A 288 -1.74 21.69 -17.46
CA VAL A 288 -2.09 20.40 -16.87
C VAL A 288 -0.83 19.53 -16.75
N ALA A 289 -0.15 19.63 -15.60
CA ALA A 289 1.06 18.85 -15.31
C ALA A 289 0.85 17.34 -15.47
N GLN A 290 -0.32 16.82 -15.08
CA GLN A 290 -0.68 15.40 -15.20
C GLN A 290 -0.49 14.84 -16.62
N LEU A 291 -0.84 15.60 -17.67
CA LEU A 291 -0.69 15.16 -19.06
C LEU A 291 0.78 14.95 -19.45
N TYR A 292 1.68 15.71 -18.84
CA TYR A 292 3.12 15.57 -19.06
C TYR A 292 3.65 14.25 -18.49
N PHE A 293 3.17 13.86 -17.31
CA PHE A 293 3.45 12.53 -16.73
C PHE A 293 2.90 11.41 -17.61
N GLU A 294 1.70 11.58 -18.17
CA GLU A 294 1.06 10.61 -19.06
C GLU A 294 1.80 10.44 -20.39
N GLN A 295 2.29 11.52 -20.98
CA GLN A 295 3.14 11.47 -22.18
C GLN A 295 4.44 10.69 -21.94
N LYS A 296 4.96 10.70 -20.71
CA LYS A 296 6.10 9.87 -20.29
C LYS A 296 5.73 8.43 -19.90
N GLY A 297 4.47 8.04 -20.05
CA GLY A 297 3.98 6.69 -19.76
C GLY A 297 3.60 6.43 -18.30
N TYR A 298 3.63 7.45 -17.43
CA TYR A 298 3.09 7.34 -16.08
C TYR A 298 1.58 7.51 -16.10
N GLY A 299 0.85 6.95 -15.13
CA GLY A 299 -0.61 7.16 -15.08
C GLY A 299 -1.43 6.28 -16.03
N ILE A 300 -0.85 5.80 -17.14
CA ILE A 300 -1.54 4.92 -18.10
C ILE A 300 -1.80 3.54 -17.45
N GLY A 301 -3.04 3.05 -17.56
CA GLY A 301 -3.39 1.63 -17.37
C GLY A 301 -2.72 0.75 -18.44
N PRO A 302 -3.08 -0.53 -18.60
CA PRO A 302 -2.72 -1.24 -19.83
C PRO A 302 -3.14 -0.38 -21.04
N ALA A 303 -2.25 -0.24 -22.01
CA ALA A 303 -2.28 0.78 -23.06
C ALA A 303 -3.66 0.94 -23.73
N PRO A 304 -4.05 2.15 -24.17
CA PRO A 304 -5.21 2.30 -25.04
C PRO A 304 -4.97 1.49 -26.31
N VAL A 305 -5.94 0.65 -26.66
CA VAL A 305 -6.05 0.09 -28.00
C VAL A 305 -6.05 1.28 -28.98
N PRO A 306 -5.18 1.30 -30.01
CA PRO A 306 -5.10 2.43 -30.92
C PRO A 306 -6.31 2.42 -31.87
N SER A 307 -7.47 2.89 -31.39
CA SER A 307 -8.65 3.14 -32.22
C SER A 307 -9.77 3.96 -31.55
N ALA A 308 -9.59 4.52 -30.35
CA ALA A 308 -10.60 5.41 -29.77
C ALA A 308 -10.27 6.89 -30.06
N PRO A 309 -11.17 7.68 -30.67
CA PRO A 309 -10.96 9.11 -30.87
C PRO A 309 -10.88 9.84 -29.52
N PRO A 310 -10.18 11.00 -29.46
CA PRO A 310 -9.96 11.71 -28.20
C PRO A 310 -11.30 12.12 -27.57
N VAL A 311 -11.45 11.80 -26.29
CA VAL A 311 -12.60 12.20 -25.49
C VAL A 311 -12.51 13.71 -25.27
N VAL A 312 -13.43 14.46 -25.87
CA VAL A 312 -13.59 15.90 -25.65
C VAL A 312 -14.30 16.10 -24.31
N TYR A 313 -13.61 16.66 -23.33
CA TYR A 313 -14.24 17.09 -22.09
C TYR A 313 -15.02 18.39 -22.34
N ALA A 314 -16.35 18.31 -22.36
CA ALA A 314 -17.22 19.48 -22.33
C ALA A 314 -17.10 20.13 -20.95
N SER A 315 -16.65 21.39 -20.93
CA SER A 315 -16.62 22.23 -19.74
C SER A 315 -18.04 22.51 -19.24
N VAL A 316 -18.37 22.03 -18.04
CA VAL A 316 -19.62 22.40 -17.35
C VAL A 316 -19.38 23.71 -16.62
N THR A 317 -19.99 24.79 -17.10
CA THR A 317 -20.16 26.04 -16.33
C THR A 317 -21.18 25.82 -15.21
N PRO A 318 -20.98 26.36 -13.99
CA PRO A 318 -21.94 26.23 -12.92
C PRO A 318 -23.10 27.22 -13.08
N GLU A 319 -24.33 26.71 -13.15
CA GLU A 319 -25.57 27.48 -13.05
C GLU A 319 -26.00 27.58 -11.57
N PRO A 320 -26.50 28.75 -11.08
CA PRO A 320 -26.86 28.94 -9.67
C PRO A 320 -28.18 28.24 -9.28
N PRO A 321 -28.38 27.90 -8.00
CA PRO A 321 -29.51 27.07 -7.57
C PRO A 321 -30.82 27.86 -7.49
N ALA A 322 -31.91 27.27 -7.97
CA ALA A 322 -33.27 27.75 -7.77
C ALA A 322 -33.84 27.32 -6.39
N PRO A 323 -34.82 28.06 -5.82
CA PRO A 323 -35.22 27.91 -4.42
C PRO A 323 -36.26 26.80 -4.17
N LEU A 324 -36.19 26.23 -2.96
CA LEU A 324 -37.17 25.29 -2.37
C LEU A 324 -38.49 26.01 -2.03
N ALA A 325 -39.61 25.42 -2.46
CA ALA A 325 -40.94 25.76 -1.95
C ALA A 325 -41.68 24.49 -1.48
N GLN A 326 -42.31 24.64 -0.32
CA GLN A 326 -43.07 23.65 0.45
C GLN A 326 -44.44 23.32 -0.18
N ALA A 327 -44.94 22.10 0.06
CA ALA A 327 -46.37 21.87 0.25
C ALA A 327 -46.62 20.59 1.08
N MET A 328 -47.23 20.77 2.25
CA MET A 328 -47.88 19.75 3.08
C MET A 328 -49.36 19.62 2.69
N GLY A 329 -49.98 18.47 2.96
CA GLY A 329 -51.44 18.25 2.93
C GLY A 329 -51.83 16.88 2.32
N ASP A 330 -51.75 15.75 3.03
CA ASP A 330 -52.68 15.23 4.07
C ASP A 330 -53.87 14.42 3.50
N ARG A 331 -53.87 13.09 3.76
CA ARG A 331 -54.98 12.25 4.30
C ARG A 331 -54.92 10.76 3.91
N ASP A 332 -54.81 9.93 4.94
CA ASP A 332 -55.13 8.49 5.06
C ASP A 332 -56.62 8.36 5.53
N PRO A 333 -57.24 7.18 5.80
CA PRO A 333 -56.69 5.81 5.89
C PRO A 333 -57.56 4.68 5.29
N ASP A 334 -57.02 3.45 5.22
CA ASP A 334 -57.72 2.26 5.71
C ASP A 334 -56.82 1.04 5.97
N VAL A 335 -57.23 0.30 7.01
CA VAL A 335 -56.53 -0.72 7.82
C VAL A 335 -56.73 -2.15 7.25
N VAL A 336 -55.83 -3.10 7.55
CA VAL A 336 -56.14 -4.42 8.21
C VAL A 336 -54.87 -5.28 8.39
N LEU A 337 -54.66 -5.69 9.64
CA LEU A 337 -53.74 -6.72 10.15
C LEU A 337 -54.39 -8.12 10.10
N THR A 338 -53.64 -9.18 9.81
CA THR A 338 -53.89 -10.52 10.38
C THR A 338 -52.59 -11.30 10.62
N SER A 339 -52.66 -12.27 11.54
CA SER A 339 -51.56 -12.85 12.32
C SER A 339 -51.52 -14.39 12.29
N GLY A 340 -50.30 -14.97 12.37
CA GLY A 340 -49.96 -16.24 13.04
C GLY A 340 -49.77 -17.50 12.16
N PRO A 341 -49.26 -18.64 12.69
CA PRO A 341 -48.32 -18.85 13.81
C PRO A 341 -47.17 -19.87 13.52
N ALA A 342 -46.29 -20.09 14.51
CA ALA A 342 -45.06 -20.89 14.50
C ALA A 342 -45.23 -22.41 14.76
N VAL A 343 -44.29 -23.25 14.28
CA VAL A 343 -44.03 -24.63 14.74
C VAL A 343 -42.52 -25.00 14.59
N LEU A 344 -41.94 -25.60 15.64
CA LEU A 344 -40.74 -26.47 15.66
C LEU A 344 -41.21 -27.86 16.17
N PRO A 345 -40.54 -29.01 15.86
CA PRO A 345 -39.48 -29.51 16.78
C PRO A 345 -38.41 -30.50 16.21
N SER A 346 -37.32 -30.63 17.00
CA SER A 346 -36.55 -31.85 17.40
C SER A 346 -35.52 -32.60 16.52
N SER A 347 -34.24 -32.47 16.95
CA SER A 347 -33.20 -33.46 17.33
C SER A 347 -33.20 -34.94 16.86
N THR A 348 -32.02 -35.42 16.41
CA THR A 348 -31.58 -36.83 16.58
C THR A 348 -30.04 -37.02 16.62
N THR A 349 -29.58 -37.52 17.78
CA THR A 349 -28.50 -38.50 18.11
C THR A 349 -27.12 -38.54 17.43
N ALA A 350 -26.09 -38.55 18.29
CA ALA A 350 -24.72 -39.01 18.03
C ALA A 350 -24.58 -40.55 18.15
N SER A 351 -23.60 -41.14 17.45
CA SER A 351 -23.06 -42.46 17.78
C SER A 351 -21.55 -42.52 17.54
N LEU A 352 -20.84 -43.06 18.52
CA LEU A 352 -19.40 -43.34 18.56
C LEU A 352 -19.13 -44.69 17.90
N ASN A 353 -18.04 -44.79 17.11
CA ASN A 353 -17.32 -46.04 16.97
C ASN A 353 -15.83 -45.79 16.67
N SER A 354 -14.99 -46.40 17.49
CA SER A 354 -13.54 -46.46 17.41
C SER A 354 -13.08 -47.59 16.49
N GLY A 355 -12.15 -47.28 15.58
CA GLY A 355 -11.42 -48.27 14.78
C GLY A 355 -10.43 -47.58 13.84
N THR A 356 -9.12 -47.79 14.05
CA THR A 356 -8.08 -47.47 13.07
C THR A 356 -7.89 -48.70 12.19
N PRO A 357 -8.09 -48.60 10.86
CA PRO A 357 -6.95 -48.93 9.98
C PRO A 357 -6.90 -48.17 8.64
N ALA A 358 -5.66 -48.03 8.16
CA ALA A 358 -5.21 -48.00 6.77
C ALA A 358 -5.68 -46.87 5.82
N ARG A 359 -4.66 -46.16 5.33
CA ARG A 359 -4.62 -45.17 4.23
C ARG A 359 -5.40 -45.65 2.98
N ARG A 360 -6.60 -45.08 2.77
CA ARG A 360 -7.32 -45.00 1.48
C ARG A 360 -7.10 -43.62 0.86
N PRO A 361 -7.14 -43.47 -0.48
CA PRO A 361 -6.96 -42.17 -1.13
C PRO A 361 -8.11 -41.28 -0.69
N ALA A 362 -7.80 -40.12 -0.11
CA ALA A 362 -8.80 -39.21 0.40
C ALA A 362 -9.73 -38.78 -0.75
N ALA A 363 -11.04 -38.96 -0.56
CA ALA A 363 -12.04 -38.35 -1.40
C ALA A 363 -11.68 -36.87 -1.57
N SER A 364 -11.67 -36.41 -2.82
CA SER A 364 -11.22 -35.08 -3.17
C SER A 364 -12.23 -34.08 -2.57
N THR A 365 -11.85 -33.53 -1.42
CA THR A 365 -12.65 -32.62 -0.61
C THR A 365 -12.21 -31.19 -0.88
N TRP A 366 -13.16 -30.26 -0.80
CA TRP A 366 -12.87 -28.85 -1.00
C TRP A 366 -11.90 -28.37 0.08
N SER A 367 -11.08 -27.40 -0.27
CA SER A 367 -10.15 -26.78 0.68
C SER A 367 -10.31 -25.27 0.69
N VAL A 368 -9.92 -24.68 1.81
CA VAL A 368 -9.97 -23.24 2.05
C VAL A 368 -8.54 -22.75 2.21
N GLN A 369 -8.06 -21.99 1.23
CA GLN A 369 -6.73 -21.40 1.27
C GLN A 369 -6.77 -20.03 1.94
N VAL A 370 -6.02 -19.88 3.02
CA VAL A 370 -6.01 -18.65 3.84
C VAL A 370 -4.73 -17.83 3.69
N GLY A 371 -3.76 -18.32 2.90
CA GLY A 371 -2.52 -17.60 2.62
C GLY A 371 -1.58 -18.34 1.69
N ALA A 372 -0.60 -17.62 1.14
CA ALA A 372 0.51 -18.17 0.36
C ALA A 372 1.79 -17.40 0.70
N PHE A 373 2.83 -18.12 1.13
CA PHE A 373 4.05 -17.54 1.72
C PHE A 373 5.30 -18.06 1.01
N ARG A 374 6.41 -17.33 1.15
CA ARG A 374 7.72 -17.75 0.62
C ARG A 374 8.48 -18.69 1.56
N ASP A 375 8.01 -18.80 2.79
CA ASP A 375 8.62 -19.61 3.85
C ASP A 375 7.58 -20.59 4.41
N ARG A 376 7.99 -21.84 4.61
CA ARG A 376 7.11 -22.94 5.04
C ARG A 376 6.67 -22.78 6.49
N THR A 377 7.56 -22.29 7.35
CA THR A 377 7.28 -22.07 8.77
C THR A 377 6.26 -20.95 8.93
N VAL A 378 6.43 -19.84 8.20
CA VAL A 378 5.46 -18.74 8.19
C VAL A 378 4.07 -19.22 7.72
N ALA A 379 4.01 -20.11 6.72
CA ALA A 379 2.74 -20.69 6.26
C ALA A 379 2.07 -21.59 7.33
N ALA A 380 2.86 -22.35 8.09
CA ALA A 380 2.37 -23.20 9.18
C ALA A 380 1.90 -22.38 10.39
N ASP A 381 2.67 -21.35 10.77
CA ASP A 381 2.31 -20.42 11.85
C ASP A 381 1.04 -19.65 11.53
N TRP A 382 0.87 -19.24 10.26
CA TRP A 382 -0.34 -18.59 9.80
C TRP A 382 -1.58 -19.50 9.89
N LEU A 383 -1.47 -20.78 9.54
CA LEU A 383 -2.56 -21.75 9.74
C LEU A 383 -2.93 -21.89 11.21
N THR A 384 -1.91 -22.00 12.08
CA THR A 384 -2.11 -22.11 13.53
C THR A 384 -2.85 -20.88 14.07
N GLU A 385 -2.45 -19.68 13.65
CA GLU A 385 -3.06 -18.43 14.09
C GLU A 385 -4.52 -18.29 13.59
N VAL A 386 -4.78 -18.60 12.32
CA VAL A 386 -6.13 -18.56 11.75
C VAL A 386 -7.02 -19.60 12.45
N ASN A 387 -6.54 -20.82 12.68
CA ASN A 387 -7.29 -21.85 13.39
C ASN A 387 -7.61 -21.44 14.83
N ARG A 388 -6.65 -20.80 15.53
CA ARG A 388 -6.84 -20.30 16.89
C ARG A 388 -7.91 -19.22 16.94
N ARG A 389 -7.90 -18.29 15.99
CA ARG A 389 -8.82 -17.14 15.93
C ARG A 389 -10.23 -17.50 15.43
N PHE A 390 -10.35 -18.53 14.60
CA PHE A 390 -11.61 -18.98 13.99
C PHE A 390 -11.91 -20.45 14.32
N ARG A 391 -11.61 -20.86 15.55
CA ARG A 391 -11.70 -22.26 16.00
C ARG A 391 -13.07 -22.89 15.75
N SER A 392 -14.16 -22.11 15.84
CA SER A 392 -15.52 -22.58 15.55
C SER A 392 -15.74 -22.89 14.07
N THR A 393 -15.13 -22.11 13.17
CA THR A 393 -15.26 -22.26 11.71
C THR A 393 -14.45 -23.45 11.18
N PHE A 394 -13.30 -23.73 11.78
CA PHE A 394 -12.36 -24.77 11.32
C PHE A 394 -12.37 -26.04 12.17
N ARG A 395 -13.36 -26.20 13.05
CA ARG A 395 -13.45 -27.36 13.94
C ARG A 395 -13.57 -28.64 13.12
N GLY A 396 -12.60 -29.55 13.27
CA GLY A 396 -12.59 -30.83 12.57
C GLY A 396 -12.02 -30.79 11.14
N SER A 397 -11.59 -29.63 10.66
CA SER A 397 -10.88 -29.50 9.38
C SER A 397 -9.42 -29.96 9.51
N GLY A 398 -8.88 -30.53 8.43
CA GLY A 398 -7.46 -30.81 8.30
C GLY A 398 -6.67 -29.53 8.02
N GLN A 399 -5.37 -29.52 8.32
CA GLN A 399 -4.46 -28.42 7.96
C GLN A 399 -3.35 -28.94 7.07
N SER A 400 -3.07 -28.22 6.00
CA SER A 400 -2.04 -28.59 5.03
C SER A 400 -1.26 -27.36 4.56
N VAL A 401 0.06 -27.50 4.50
CA VAL A 401 0.94 -26.52 3.83
C VAL A 401 1.43 -27.17 2.54
N GLU A 402 0.89 -26.72 1.41
CA GLU A 402 1.21 -27.27 0.09
C GLU A 402 2.22 -26.38 -0.63
N GLU A 403 3.28 -26.99 -1.14
CA GLU A 403 4.27 -26.29 -1.96
C GLU A 403 3.84 -26.33 -3.43
N ALA A 404 3.66 -25.15 -4.03
CA ALA A 404 3.33 -25.03 -5.45
C ALA A 404 3.99 -23.79 -6.06
N SER A 405 4.78 -23.98 -7.12
CA SER A 405 5.44 -22.89 -7.86
C SER A 405 6.32 -21.97 -6.99
N GLY A 406 7.05 -22.53 -6.01
CA GLY A 406 7.91 -21.77 -5.09
C GLY A 406 7.15 -20.94 -4.05
N TRP A 407 5.94 -21.37 -3.69
CA TRP A 407 5.11 -20.81 -2.63
C TRP A 407 4.55 -21.91 -1.74
N TYR A 408 4.48 -21.64 -0.43
CA TYR A 408 3.85 -22.47 0.58
C TYR A 408 2.43 -21.97 0.87
N ARG A 409 1.43 -22.73 0.45
CA ARG A 409 0.00 -22.39 0.54
C ARG A 409 -0.60 -22.99 1.79
N SER A 410 -1.12 -22.11 2.65
CA SER A 410 -1.81 -22.46 3.89
C SER A 410 -3.26 -22.85 3.57
N ARG A 411 -3.60 -24.14 3.70
CA ARG A 411 -4.94 -24.67 3.40
C ARG A 411 -5.56 -25.39 4.60
N PHE A 412 -6.85 -25.16 4.82
CA PHE A 412 -7.70 -26.06 5.59
C PHE A 412 -8.39 -27.03 4.63
N THR A 413 -8.41 -28.32 4.96
CA THR A 413 -8.91 -29.39 4.08
C THR A 413 -10.10 -30.12 4.72
N GLY A 414 -10.84 -30.88 3.92
CA GLY A 414 -11.97 -31.69 4.40
C GLY A 414 -13.32 -30.97 4.39
N PHE A 415 -13.50 -29.97 3.52
CA PHE A 415 -14.77 -29.24 3.40
C PHE A 415 -15.67 -29.82 2.31
N THR A 416 -16.98 -29.63 2.47
CA THR A 416 -17.91 -29.57 1.34
C THR A 416 -17.78 -28.21 0.64
N GLU A 417 -18.31 -28.08 -0.58
CA GLU A 417 -18.29 -26.78 -1.28
C GLU A 417 -19.01 -25.68 -0.48
N ALA A 418 -20.18 -26.01 0.08
CA ALA A 418 -20.99 -25.08 0.85
C ALA A 418 -20.25 -24.62 2.12
N ASP A 419 -19.63 -25.55 2.85
CA ASP A 419 -18.88 -25.22 4.08
C ASP A 419 -17.62 -24.39 3.77
N ALA A 420 -16.94 -24.68 2.65
CA ALA A 420 -15.78 -23.91 2.22
C ALA A 420 -16.15 -22.45 1.90
N ARG A 421 -17.28 -22.23 1.22
CA ARG A 421 -17.82 -20.89 0.92
C ARG A 421 -18.20 -20.14 2.20
N ALA A 422 -18.96 -20.78 3.09
CA ALA A 422 -19.37 -20.19 4.37
C ALA A 422 -18.16 -19.86 5.27
N ALA A 423 -17.13 -20.70 5.26
CA ALA A 423 -15.87 -20.42 5.95
C ALA A 423 -15.19 -19.17 5.37
N CYS A 424 -15.10 -19.05 4.04
CA CYS A 424 -14.54 -17.85 3.40
C CYS A 424 -15.34 -16.58 3.64
N GLU A 425 -16.66 -16.64 3.70
CA GLU A 425 -17.50 -15.51 4.09
C GLU A 425 -17.21 -15.07 5.53
N THR A 426 -17.11 -16.02 6.46
CA THR A 426 -16.78 -15.75 7.87
C THR A 426 -15.39 -15.10 8.03
N LEU A 427 -14.40 -15.57 7.27
CA LEU A 427 -13.05 -15.00 7.24
C LEU A 427 -13.04 -13.60 6.63
N SER A 428 -13.74 -13.41 5.53
CA SER A 428 -13.83 -12.13 4.82
C SER A 428 -14.53 -11.06 5.66
N ALA A 429 -15.59 -11.42 6.39
CA ALA A 429 -16.26 -10.54 7.34
C ALA A 429 -15.34 -10.03 8.46
N ARG A 430 -14.20 -10.71 8.69
CA ARG A 430 -13.17 -10.32 9.67
C ARG A 430 -11.84 -9.92 9.00
N ASN A 431 -11.88 -9.60 7.70
CA ASN A 431 -10.75 -9.15 6.88
C ASN A 431 -9.57 -10.15 6.81
N VAL A 432 -9.86 -11.45 6.85
CA VAL A 432 -8.85 -12.50 6.60
C VAL A 432 -9.00 -12.98 5.17
N THR A 433 -7.89 -12.96 4.42
CA THR A 433 -7.86 -13.43 3.02
C THR A 433 -8.26 -14.90 2.95
N CYS A 434 -9.15 -15.21 2.02
CA CYS A 434 -9.66 -16.55 1.83
C CYS A 434 -9.91 -16.84 0.36
N MET A 435 -9.65 -18.08 -0.05
CA MET A 435 -9.96 -18.60 -1.39
C MET A 435 -10.48 -20.02 -1.24
N VAL A 436 -11.67 -20.28 -1.80
CA VAL A 436 -12.21 -21.63 -1.93
C VAL A 436 -11.48 -22.34 -3.06
N VAL A 437 -10.94 -23.52 -2.79
CA VAL A 437 -10.17 -24.34 -3.73
C VAL A 437 -10.92 -25.63 -3.97
N ARG A 438 -11.25 -25.87 -5.24
CA ARG A 438 -11.89 -27.08 -5.71
C ARG A 438 -10.94 -28.28 -5.56
N PRO A 439 -11.45 -29.49 -5.27
CA PRO A 439 -10.63 -30.69 -5.33
C PRO A 439 -10.11 -30.93 -6.74
N ASP A 440 -8.85 -31.39 -6.84
CA ASP A 440 -8.20 -31.76 -8.10
C ASP A 440 -8.88 -32.97 -8.78
#